data_AF-A0AAP4RB31-F1
#
_entry.id   AF-A0AAP4RB31-F1
#
_cell.length_a   1.000
_cell.length_b   1.000
_cell.length_c   1.000
_cell.angle_alpha   90.00
_cell.angle_beta   90.00
_cell.angle_gamma   90.00
#
_symmetry.space_group_name_H-M   'P 1'
#
loop_
_entity.id
_entity.type
_entity.pdbx_description
1 polymer ?
#
loop_
_entity_poly.entity_id
_entity_poly.type
_entity_poly.pdbx_seq_one_letter_code
_entity_poly.pdbx_strand_id
1 'polypeptide(L)'
;MPERVQLKRTKGWRMPPDTVKVDRTTKWGNPFVVGKESPFLPGCIVRDRRHAWSLYLGFAPLNERLVAAARAELRGKNLGCWCPKPTQPYEDDCCHASVLLKLANE
;
A
#
# COMPACT_ATOMS: atom_id res chain seq x y z
N MET A 1 -12.30 9.94 9.07
CA MET A 1 -10.94 9.39 9.25
C MET A 1 -10.64 8.58 8.00
N PRO A 2 -9.54 8.81 7.29
CA PRO A 2 -9.22 8.09 6.06
C PRO A 2 -9.13 6.59 6.30
N GLU A 3 -9.63 5.79 5.36
CA GLU A 3 -9.60 4.33 5.45
C GLU A 3 -8.94 3.67 4.24
N ARG A 4 -8.39 2.48 4.48
CA ARG A 4 -7.94 1.61 3.39
C ARG A 4 -9.15 0.93 2.76
N VAL A 5 -9.27 1.01 1.45
CA VAL A 5 -10.30 0.31 0.67
C VAL A 5 -9.68 -0.89 -0.05
N GLN A 6 -10.32 -2.06 0.07
CA GLN A 6 -10.01 -3.18 -0.83
C GLN A 6 -10.73 -2.97 -2.16
N LEU A 7 -9.96 -2.85 -3.25
CA LEU A 7 -10.52 -2.78 -4.60
C LEU A 7 -11.15 -4.12 -4.97
N LYS A 8 -12.31 -4.09 -5.63
CA LYS A 8 -13.04 -5.28 -6.07
C LYS A 8 -13.47 -5.14 -7.53
N ARG A 9 -13.59 -6.27 -8.24
CA ARG A 9 -14.14 -6.34 -9.61
C ARG A 9 -15.50 -7.04 -9.65
N THR A 10 -16.15 -7.20 -8.49
CA THR A 10 -17.47 -7.80 -8.37
C THR A 10 -18.52 -6.91 -9.03
N LYS A 11 -19.47 -7.51 -9.76
CA LYS A 11 -20.56 -6.78 -10.44
C LYS A 11 -21.27 -5.85 -9.46
N GLY A 12 -21.51 -4.60 -9.89
CA GLY A 12 -22.16 -3.57 -9.08
C GLY A 12 -21.25 -2.82 -8.10
N TRP A 13 -20.03 -3.31 -7.83
CA TRP A 13 -19.10 -2.58 -6.98
C TRP A 13 -18.62 -1.29 -7.64
N ARG A 14 -18.48 -0.25 -6.84
CA ARG A 14 -17.88 1.04 -7.21
C ARG A 14 -16.88 1.43 -6.14
N MET A 15 -15.78 2.04 -6.59
CA MET A 15 -14.81 2.61 -5.66
C MET A 15 -15.50 3.73 -4.87
N PRO A 16 -15.43 3.71 -3.53
CA PRO A 16 -16.03 4.76 -2.71
C PRO A 16 -15.50 6.14 -3.12
N PRO A 17 -16.30 7.21 -2.95
CA PRO A 17 -15.82 8.57 -3.18
C PRO A 17 -14.59 8.86 -2.32
N ASP A 18 -13.80 9.83 -2.77
CA ASP A 18 -12.57 10.27 -2.09
C ASP A 18 -11.52 9.16 -1.89
N THR A 19 -11.55 8.12 -2.74
CA THR A 19 -10.56 7.03 -2.72
C THR A 19 -9.55 7.18 -3.85
N VAL A 20 -8.27 7.24 -3.49
CA VAL A 20 -7.14 7.21 -4.43
C VAL A 20 -6.69 5.76 -4.64
N LYS A 21 -6.66 5.33 -5.90
CA LYS A 21 -6.06 4.03 -6.27
C LYS A 21 -4.54 4.12 -6.07
N VAL A 22 -3.98 3.20 -5.29
CA VAL A 22 -2.53 3.15 -5.00
C VAL A 22 -1.90 1.81 -5.39
N ASP A 23 -2.49 1.08 -6.32
CA ASP A 23 -1.89 -0.18 -6.78
C ASP A 23 -0.65 0.04 -7.64
N ARG A 24 -0.01 -1.06 -8.05
CA ARG A 24 1.28 -1.04 -8.76
C ARG A 24 1.23 -0.37 -10.13
N THR A 25 0.05 -0.04 -10.65
CA THR A 25 -0.08 0.73 -11.91
C THR A 25 0.01 2.23 -11.68
N THR A 26 0.25 2.68 -10.44
CA THR A 26 0.33 4.09 -10.05
C THR A 26 1.69 4.39 -9.45
N LYS A 27 2.04 5.68 -9.33
CA LYS A 27 3.27 6.11 -8.64
C LYS A 27 3.31 5.73 -7.15
N TRP A 28 2.17 5.35 -6.57
CA TRP A 28 2.03 4.92 -5.17
C TRP A 28 2.16 3.40 -4.99
N GLY A 29 2.45 2.68 -6.09
CA GLY A 29 2.61 1.24 -6.08
C GLY A 29 3.73 0.76 -5.17
N ASN A 30 3.55 -0.41 -4.55
CA ASN A 30 4.65 -1.09 -3.86
C ASN A 30 5.70 -1.55 -4.90
N PRO A 31 6.97 -1.07 -4.82
CA PRO A 31 8.04 -1.50 -5.72
C PRO A 31 8.50 -2.94 -5.48
N PHE A 32 8.21 -3.54 -4.33
CA PHE A 32 8.56 -4.93 -4.02
C PHE A 32 7.53 -5.88 -4.64
N VAL A 33 7.92 -6.54 -5.73
CA VAL A 33 7.05 -7.44 -6.52
C VAL A 33 7.35 -8.89 -6.18
N VAL A 34 6.33 -9.63 -5.71
CA VAL A 34 6.44 -11.07 -5.44
C VAL A 34 7.00 -11.83 -6.63
N GLY A 35 7.99 -12.69 -6.39
CA GLY A 35 8.71 -13.46 -7.41
C GLY A 35 9.77 -12.66 -8.17
N LYS A 36 10.02 -11.40 -7.82
CA LYS A 36 11.07 -10.56 -8.39
C LYS A 36 12.11 -10.22 -7.34
N GLU A 37 13.29 -9.87 -7.82
CA GLU A 37 14.35 -9.31 -6.99
C GLU A 37 13.95 -7.93 -6.46
N SER A 38 14.34 -7.65 -5.22
CA SER A 38 14.14 -6.34 -4.60
C SER A 38 14.94 -5.28 -5.35
N PRO A 39 14.33 -4.16 -5.76
CA PRO A 39 15.04 -3.10 -6.48
C PRO A 39 16.10 -2.40 -5.64
N PHE A 40 16.12 -2.62 -4.32
CA PHE A 40 17.04 -1.98 -3.39
C PHE A 40 17.92 -2.97 -2.62
N LEU A 41 17.71 -4.28 -2.81
CA LEU A 41 18.48 -5.34 -2.13
C LEU A 41 18.83 -6.43 -3.16
N PRO A 42 19.97 -6.31 -3.85
CA PRO A 42 20.42 -7.33 -4.80
C PRO A 42 20.53 -8.72 -4.16
N GLY A 43 20.12 -9.75 -4.88
CA GLY A 43 20.04 -11.13 -4.43
C GLY A 43 18.81 -11.46 -3.56
N CYS A 44 18.03 -10.46 -3.14
CA CYS A 44 16.85 -10.69 -2.30
C CYS A 44 15.57 -10.85 -3.15
N ILE A 45 15.05 -12.07 -3.25
CA ILE A 45 13.77 -12.33 -3.92
C ILE A 45 12.59 -12.06 -2.98
N VAL A 46 11.61 -11.30 -3.45
CA VAL A 46 10.36 -11.04 -2.70
C VAL A 46 9.50 -12.31 -2.73
N ARG A 47 9.38 -12.95 -1.58
CA ARG A 47 8.79 -14.30 -1.43
C ARG A 47 7.29 -14.34 -1.56
N ASP A 48 6.60 -13.44 -0.87
CA ASP A 48 5.15 -13.39 -0.78
C ASP A 48 4.65 -11.97 -0.47
N ARG A 49 3.33 -11.81 -0.34
CA ARG A 49 2.71 -10.51 -0.04
C ARG A 49 3.14 -9.94 1.31
N ARG A 50 3.28 -10.77 2.35
CA ARG A 50 3.69 -10.31 3.69
C ARG A 50 5.14 -9.85 3.66
N HIS A 51 6.01 -10.56 2.94
CA HIS A 51 7.40 -10.14 2.71
C HIS A 51 7.45 -8.81 1.93
N ALA A 52 6.66 -8.66 0.86
CA ALA A 52 6.59 -7.41 0.10
C ALA A 52 6.09 -6.22 0.96
N TRP A 53 5.12 -6.46 1.84
CA TRP A 53 4.65 -5.47 2.80
C TRP A 53 5.73 -5.12 3.83
N SER A 54 6.42 -6.12 4.38
CA SER A 54 7.48 -5.91 5.38
C SER A 54 8.65 -5.09 4.81
N LEU A 55 9.07 -5.38 3.58
CA LEU A 55 10.07 -4.56 2.87
C LEU A 55 9.57 -3.12 2.66
N TYR A 56 8.30 -2.96 2.27
CA TYR A 56 7.70 -1.64 2.11
C TYR A 56 7.58 -0.86 3.41
N LEU A 57 7.25 -1.54 4.51
CA LEU A 57 7.15 -0.96 5.84
C LEU A 57 8.50 -0.37 6.31
N GLY A 58 9.61 -1.05 6.00
CA GLY A 58 10.96 -0.53 6.29
C GLY A 58 11.40 0.56 5.31
N PHE A 59 11.05 0.44 4.04
CA PHE A 59 11.47 1.37 2.97
C PHE A 59 10.73 2.70 2.99
N ALA A 60 9.40 2.68 3.11
CA ALA A 60 8.56 3.84 2.84
C ALA A 60 8.81 5.02 3.80
N PRO A 61 8.96 4.82 5.13
CA PRO A 61 9.25 5.91 6.06
C PRO A 61 10.63 6.55 5.84
N LEU A 62 11.60 5.79 5.32
CA LEU A 62 12.95 6.26 5.04
C LEU A 62 13.06 7.00 3.69
N ASN A 63 12.02 6.98 2.87
CA ASN A 63 11.97 7.67 1.59
C ASN A 63 11.29 9.03 1.73
N GLU A 64 12.08 10.07 2.02
CA GLU A 64 11.58 11.43 2.26
C GLU A 64 10.71 11.97 1.10
N ARG A 65 11.08 11.67 -0.15
CA ARG A 65 10.32 12.10 -1.33
C ARG A 65 8.94 11.45 -1.36
N LEU A 66 8.86 10.15 -1.05
CA LEU A 66 7.59 9.44 -0.95
C LEU A 66 6.73 9.99 0.18
N VAL A 67 7.31 10.22 1.36
CA VAL A 67 6.60 10.76 2.54
C VAL A 67 6.04 12.16 2.25
N ALA A 68 6.86 13.05 1.69
CA ALA A 68 6.45 14.41 1.34
C ALA A 68 5.30 14.39 0.30
N ALA A 69 5.43 13.57 -0.75
CA ALA A 69 4.38 13.42 -1.76
C ALA A 69 3.10 12.83 -1.15
N ALA A 70 3.21 11.81 -0.29
CA ALA A 70 2.05 11.20 0.36
C ALA A 70 1.29 12.22 1.22
N ARG A 71 2.00 13.03 2.01
CA ARG A 71 1.38 14.11 2.81
C ARG A 71 0.73 15.18 1.95
N ALA A 72 1.34 15.56 0.83
CA ALA A 72 0.81 16.60 -0.05
C ALA A 72 -0.43 16.13 -0.82
N GLU A 73 -0.46 14.88 -1.28
CA GLU A 73 -1.45 14.43 -2.28
C GLU A 73 -2.50 13.45 -1.73
N LEU A 74 -2.19 12.73 -0.64
CA LEU A 74 -3.02 11.66 -0.10
C LEU A 74 -3.64 11.97 1.26
N ARG A 75 -3.19 13.05 1.94
CA ARG A 75 -3.74 13.43 3.26
C ARG A 75 -5.24 13.65 3.17
N GLY A 76 -5.97 13.07 4.13
CA GLY A 76 -7.43 13.13 4.18
C GLY A 76 -8.17 12.15 3.26
N LYS A 77 -7.50 11.45 2.34
CA LYS A 77 -8.15 10.58 1.34
C LYS A 77 -8.10 9.11 1.71
N ASN A 78 -9.13 8.37 1.28
CA ASN A 78 -9.13 6.90 1.36
C ASN A 78 -8.12 6.32 0.36
N LEU A 79 -7.49 5.19 0.69
CA LEU A 79 -6.50 4.55 -0.20
C LEU A 79 -6.93 3.16 -0.65
N GLY A 80 -7.06 2.97 -1.96
CA GLY A 80 -7.53 1.75 -2.60
C GLY A 80 -6.40 0.84 -3.07
N CYS A 81 -6.37 -0.42 -2.61
CA CYS A 81 -5.48 -1.46 -3.11
C CYS A 81 -6.19 -2.82 -3.26
N TRP A 82 -5.67 -3.70 -4.12
CA TRP A 82 -6.20 -5.06 -4.32
C TRP A 82 -5.90 -6.03 -3.17
N CYS A 83 -4.99 -5.69 -2.25
CA CYS A 83 -4.64 -6.59 -1.15
C CYS A 83 -5.86 -6.88 -0.26
N PRO A 84 -6.09 -8.14 0.13
CA PRO A 84 -7.21 -8.49 1.01
C PRO A 84 -7.10 -7.78 2.35
N LYS A 85 -8.24 -7.54 2.98
CA LYS A 85 -8.32 -7.08 4.37
C LYS A 85 -7.97 -8.23 5.33
N PRO A 86 -7.47 -7.92 6.53
CA PRO A 86 -7.39 -8.90 7.62
C PRO A 86 -8.74 -9.59 7.80
N THR A 87 -8.71 -10.91 8.01
CA THR A 87 -9.92 -11.70 8.25
C THR A 87 -10.09 -12.05 9.72
N GLN A 88 -9.03 -11.88 10.53
CA GLN A 88 -9.02 -12.17 11.96
C GLN A 88 -8.77 -10.90 12.79
N PRO A 89 -9.32 -10.79 14.02
CA PRO A 89 -9.19 -9.60 14.86
C PRO A 89 -7.75 -9.19 15.21
N TYR A 90 -6.80 -10.15 15.15
CA TYR A 90 -5.41 -9.95 15.52
C TYR A 90 -4.44 -10.08 14.32
N GLU A 91 -4.96 -10.09 13.09
CA GLU A 91 -4.13 -10.15 11.89
C GLU A 91 -3.71 -8.74 11.46
N ASP A 92 -2.41 -8.55 11.24
CA ASP A 92 -1.85 -7.30 10.72
C ASP A 92 -2.44 -6.96 9.33
N ASP A 93 -2.79 -5.70 9.10
CA ASP A 93 -3.12 -5.20 7.75
C ASP A 93 -1.86 -5.08 6.88
N CYS A 94 -1.43 -6.22 6.33
CA CYS A 94 -0.26 -6.40 5.48
C CYS A 94 -0.46 -5.84 4.06
N CYS A 95 -0.86 -4.58 3.95
CA CYS A 95 -1.04 -3.87 2.70
C CYS A 95 -0.15 -2.63 2.66
N HIS A 96 0.46 -2.31 1.52
CA HIS A 96 1.26 -1.08 1.43
C HIS A 96 0.41 0.18 1.54
N ALA A 97 -0.88 0.11 1.17
CA ALA A 97 -1.82 1.22 1.32
C ALA A 97 -2.08 1.57 2.79
N SER A 98 -2.01 0.61 3.74
CA SER A 98 -2.14 0.94 5.17
C SER A 98 -0.92 1.74 5.65
N VAL A 99 0.27 1.43 5.16
CA VAL A 99 1.51 2.18 5.43
C VAL A 99 1.42 3.60 4.87
N LEU A 100 1.03 3.76 3.59
CA LEU A 100 0.84 5.08 2.98
C LEU A 100 -0.22 5.91 3.71
N LEU A 101 -1.31 5.28 4.15
CA LEU A 101 -2.38 5.96 4.87
C LEU A 101 -1.90 6.52 6.21
N LYS A 102 -1.04 5.77 6.92
CA LYS A 102 -0.38 6.25 8.13
C LYS A 102 0.55 7.43 7.83
N LEU A 103 1.49 7.26 6.88
CA LEU A 103 2.46 8.30 6.52
C LEU A 103 1.82 9.60 6.03
N ALA A 104 0.71 9.54 5.31
CA ALA A 104 0.01 10.72 4.79
C ALA A 104 -0.69 11.53 5.89
N ASN A 105 -1.11 10.87 6.98
CA ASN A 105 -1.98 11.46 8.01
C ASN A 105 -1.30 11.70 9.37
N GLU A 106 -0.06 11.23 9.55
CA GLU A 106 0.88 11.75 10.56
C GLU A 106 1.38 13.13 10.12
#